data_AF-A0A0M9BMP1-F1
#
_entry.id   AF-A0A0M9BMP1-F1
#
_cell.length_a   1.000
_cell.length_b   1.000
_cell.length_c   1.000
_cell.angle_alpha   90.00
_cell.angle_beta   90.00
_cell.angle_gamma   90.00
#
_symmetry.space_group_name_H-M   'P 1'
#
loop_
_entity.id
_entity.type
_entity.pdbx_description
1 polymer ?
#
loop_
_entity_poly.entity_id
_entity_poly.type
_entity_poly.pdbx_seq_one_letter_code
_entity_poly.pdbx_strand_id
1 'polypeptide(L)'
;MLRTRKIRWLSGTLVLLAFLTLLLPQALLPHAVAAQAQTSGIDAVLVADVSNSMNTSDRDKISNEAMKMFIDMLPVQGDKVGIVAYTDQVEREKALLEIQSDADKSSLKDFIDQLGRGPYTDISVGVAEAVNVLSHGADKSHSPMIVLLADGNNDFNKTKGRTQAQSDADLAKAVKEAQDQGIPVYTIGLNADGKLNKDALADLAQQTGGKSFITNTPDDLPQILSEIFADHAKLNVVKLPSITGNGSYQEVTVNVPNDSVLEANISIMSSKQVQIELTDPSGKAVDLNSNAAKLSTSKSYSLVKLLKPQEGDWKLRVKGAPKDSIDINLLFNYDLQLVVDPIKTKSYTKGDKVDLTAKLENGGQPLQDNDLYADMKATLVVNDLDTGKSEEQPIENTGTEFTGTFEVPDNHKYELVIRAEEDSFYRESAPITINAGGAAGSGTQPTTSAGEQDKPFPWLPVILGVIALVVVAVGGWFLMGWLKRKNRGFVGQMVVEIRDENTGDKSYPQYKKLASFRGRFHLHQLLQLDPELKETEKYVFTPSNGDRIIIRNTAGGTLEKSGRAVDASSGVELKNGDRLSIPLQQADKTILIEYLV
;
A
#
# COMPACT_ATOMS: atom_id res chain seq x y z
N MET A 1 -70.75 -10.63 28.03
CA MET A 1 -69.32 -10.84 27.72
C MET A 1 -69.19 -11.56 26.39
N LEU A 2 -68.78 -10.90 25.31
CA LEU A 2 -68.29 -11.56 24.09
C LEU A 2 -67.11 -10.75 23.56
N ARG A 3 -65.91 -11.35 23.66
CA ARG A 3 -64.63 -10.74 23.32
C ARG A 3 -64.13 -11.27 21.97
N THR A 4 -64.00 -10.34 21.04
CA THR A 4 -62.83 -10.12 20.16
C THR A 4 -62.34 -11.27 19.25
N ARG A 5 -62.76 -11.20 17.98
CA ARG A 5 -61.94 -11.58 16.81
C ARG A 5 -62.04 -10.47 15.77
N LYS A 6 -61.13 -9.48 15.80
CA LYS A 6 -60.95 -8.49 14.71
C LYS A 6 -59.70 -7.61 14.88
N ILE A 7 -58.54 -8.19 15.22
CA ILE A 7 -57.25 -7.46 15.18
C ILE A 7 -56.14 -8.42 14.70
N ARG A 8 -56.17 -8.80 13.43
CA ARG A 8 -55.04 -9.49 12.75
C ARG A 8 -54.77 -8.97 11.33
N TRP A 9 -55.52 -7.98 10.87
CA TRP A 9 -55.49 -7.49 9.48
C TRP A 9 -54.98 -6.04 9.32
N LEU A 10 -54.64 -5.34 10.42
CA LEU A 10 -54.04 -3.99 10.35
C LEU A 10 -52.51 -3.97 10.58
N SER A 11 -51.93 -5.03 11.16
CA SER A 11 -50.49 -5.12 11.38
C SER A 11 -49.71 -5.62 10.15
N GLY A 12 -50.38 -6.24 9.18
CA GLY A 12 -49.76 -6.68 7.92
C GLY A 12 -49.61 -5.54 6.90
N THR A 13 -50.56 -4.60 6.86
CA THR A 13 -50.55 -3.48 5.91
C THR A 13 -49.53 -2.39 6.27
N LEU A 14 -49.22 -2.20 7.55
CA LEU A 14 -48.19 -1.25 8.00
C LEU A 14 -46.75 -1.74 7.75
N VAL A 15 -46.53 -3.07 7.81
CA VAL A 15 -45.23 -3.68 7.50
C VAL A 15 -44.99 -3.73 5.98
N LEU A 16 -46.06 -3.88 5.18
CA LEU A 16 -45.97 -3.83 3.72
C LEU A 16 -45.67 -2.42 3.20
N LEU A 17 -46.21 -1.38 3.84
CA LEU A 17 -45.96 0.02 3.47
C LEU A 17 -44.52 0.46 3.80
N ALA A 18 -43.95 -0.04 4.91
CA ALA A 18 -42.55 0.21 5.29
C ALA A 18 -41.53 -0.52 4.38
N PHE A 19 -41.92 -1.65 3.79
CA PHE A 19 -41.11 -2.33 2.77
C PHE A 19 -41.22 -1.68 1.39
N LEU A 20 -42.37 -1.07 1.06
CA LEU A 20 -42.57 -0.39 -0.21
C LEU A 20 -41.81 0.95 -0.31
N THR A 21 -41.57 1.63 0.81
CA THR A 21 -40.74 2.86 0.85
C THR A 21 -39.23 2.56 0.77
N LEU A 22 -38.78 1.34 1.10
CA LEU A 22 -37.40 0.89 0.87
C LEU A 22 -37.13 0.41 -0.57
N LEU A 23 -38.19 0.28 -1.40
CA LEU A 23 -38.14 -0.17 -2.79
C LEU A 23 -38.37 0.97 -3.81
N LEU A 24 -38.29 2.23 -3.37
CA LEU A 24 -38.09 3.34 -4.29
C LEU A 24 -36.72 3.16 -4.97
N PRO A 25 -36.64 3.23 -6.31
CA PRO A 25 -35.37 3.06 -6.99
C PRO A 25 -34.48 4.23 -6.59
N GLN A 26 -33.42 3.95 -5.84
CA GLN A 26 -32.30 4.88 -5.63
C GLN A 26 -31.56 5.24 -6.94
N ALA A 27 -32.08 4.80 -8.09
CA ALA A 27 -31.59 5.09 -9.44
C ALA A 27 -31.81 6.54 -9.90
N LEU A 28 -32.40 7.42 -9.08
CA LEU A 28 -32.46 8.86 -9.36
C LEU A 28 -31.45 9.68 -8.56
N LEU A 29 -30.62 9.05 -7.71
CA LEU A 29 -29.41 9.70 -7.24
C LEU A 29 -28.35 9.54 -8.33
N PRO A 30 -27.74 10.64 -8.82
CA PRO A 30 -26.58 10.53 -9.69
C PRO A 30 -25.56 9.68 -8.92
N HIS A 31 -25.33 8.46 -9.40
CA HIS A 31 -24.18 7.70 -8.96
C HIS A 31 -23.00 8.40 -9.59
N ALA A 32 -22.40 9.34 -8.83
CA ALA A 32 -21.04 9.73 -9.07
C ALA A 32 -20.27 8.42 -9.20
N VAL A 33 -19.72 8.18 -10.38
CA VAL A 33 -18.63 7.23 -10.52
C VAL A 33 -17.59 7.81 -9.59
N ALA A 34 -17.49 7.26 -8.37
CA ALA A 34 -16.39 7.60 -7.50
C ALA A 34 -15.15 7.24 -8.30
N ALA A 35 -14.50 8.26 -8.86
CA ALA A 35 -13.10 8.16 -9.22
C ALA A 35 -12.44 7.49 -8.02
N GLN A 36 -11.74 6.38 -8.27
CA GLN A 36 -11.04 5.67 -7.22
C GLN A 36 -10.24 6.72 -6.45
N ALA A 37 -10.61 6.93 -5.19
CA ALA A 37 -9.92 7.87 -4.33
C ALA A 37 -8.45 7.44 -4.34
N GLN A 38 -7.60 8.26 -4.95
CA GLN A 38 -6.16 8.15 -4.90
C GLN A 38 -5.69 8.55 -3.49
N THR A 39 -6.11 7.80 -2.48
CA THR A 39 -5.51 7.85 -1.15
C THR A 39 -4.16 7.16 -1.29
N SER A 40 -3.15 7.88 -1.79
CA SER A 40 -1.91 7.25 -2.26
C SER A 40 -0.97 6.94 -1.10
N GLY A 41 -1.30 5.89 -0.33
CA GLY A 41 -0.28 5.17 0.42
C GLY A 41 0.84 4.73 -0.53
N ILE A 42 2.03 4.51 0.01
CA ILE A 42 3.20 4.10 -0.77
C ILE A 42 3.44 2.61 -0.56
N ASP A 43 3.64 1.88 -1.65
CA ASP A 43 4.16 0.52 -1.60
C ASP A 43 5.60 0.54 -2.13
N ALA A 44 6.56 0.49 -1.21
CA ALA A 44 7.98 0.59 -1.54
C ALA A 44 8.69 -0.75 -1.44
N VAL A 45 9.59 -1.05 -2.38
CA VAL A 45 10.60 -2.10 -2.20
C VAL A 45 11.98 -1.49 -2.15
N LEU A 46 12.67 -1.69 -1.03
CA LEU A 46 14.05 -1.28 -0.83
C LEU A 46 14.97 -2.40 -1.30
N VAL A 47 15.80 -2.12 -2.31
CA VAL A 47 16.66 -3.11 -2.95
C VAL A 47 18.11 -2.78 -2.62
N ALA A 48 18.79 -3.68 -1.93
CA ALA A 48 20.18 -3.48 -1.51
C ALA A 48 21.10 -4.48 -2.21
N ASP A 49 22.10 -3.94 -2.91
CA ASP A 49 23.26 -4.72 -3.33
C ASP A 49 24.05 -5.13 -2.08
N VAL A 50 24.18 -6.44 -1.87
CA VAL A 50 24.96 -7.02 -0.79
C VAL A 50 26.15 -7.81 -1.31
N SER A 51 26.59 -7.56 -2.54
CA SER A 51 27.77 -8.19 -3.12
C SER A 51 29.08 -7.80 -2.42
N ASN A 52 30.14 -8.51 -2.76
CA ASN A 52 31.46 -8.30 -2.14
C ASN A 52 32.09 -6.96 -2.53
N SER A 53 31.75 -6.36 -3.67
CA SER A 53 32.23 -5.01 -4.04
C SER A 53 31.72 -3.96 -3.06
N MET A 54 30.56 -4.18 -2.44
CA MET A 54 30.00 -3.32 -1.42
C MET A 54 30.82 -3.28 -0.12
N ASN A 55 31.80 -4.18 0.06
CA ASN A 55 32.80 -4.01 1.13
C ASN A 55 33.72 -2.80 0.88
N THR A 56 33.86 -2.33 -0.36
CA THR A 56 34.64 -1.14 -0.70
C THR A 56 33.77 0.05 -1.09
N SER A 57 32.70 -0.17 -1.86
CA SER A 57 31.78 0.87 -2.32
C SER A 57 30.87 1.41 -1.21
N ASP A 58 30.63 0.61 -0.17
CA ASP A 58 29.74 0.91 0.96
C ASP A 58 30.31 0.44 2.32
N ARG A 59 31.51 0.93 2.66
CA ARG A 59 32.25 0.51 3.87
C ARG A 59 31.52 0.81 5.17
N ASP A 60 30.85 1.95 5.22
CA ASP A 60 30.18 2.45 6.43
C ASP A 60 28.71 2.01 6.51
N LYS A 61 28.27 1.12 5.60
CA LYS A 61 26.88 0.67 5.48
C LYS A 61 25.89 1.83 5.30
N ILE A 62 26.26 2.79 4.47
CA ILE A 62 25.40 3.89 4.00
C ILE A 62 24.10 3.32 3.43
N SER A 63 24.14 2.17 2.74
CA SER A 63 22.93 1.51 2.24
C SER A 63 21.92 1.18 3.36
N ASN A 64 22.42 0.68 4.49
CA ASN A 64 21.57 0.30 5.61
C ASN A 64 20.96 1.54 6.28
N GLU A 65 21.75 2.58 6.48
CA GLU A 65 21.27 3.83 7.07
C GLU A 65 20.23 4.50 6.17
N ALA A 66 20.42 4.49 4.85
CA ALA A 66 19.44 5.00 3.89
C ALA A 66 18.12 4.24 3.95
N MET A 67 18.16 2.90 3.99
CA MET A 67 16.94 2.09 4.10
C MET A 67 16.20 2.34 5.43
N LYS A 68 16.92 2.46 6.55
CA LYS A 68 16.33 2.77 7.86
C LYS A 68 15.71 4.16 7.87
N MET A 69 16.40 5.15 7.31
CA MET A 69 15.90 6.52 7.23
C MET A 69 14.65 6.60 6.36
N PHE A 70 14.63 5.89 5.23
CA PHE A 70 13.44 5.79 4.40
C PHE A 70 12.24 5.27 5.21
N ILE A 71 12.42 4.20 5.98
CA ILE A 71 11.38 3.64 6.86
C ILE A 71 10.91 4.66 7.92
N ASP A 72 11.83 5.44 8.49
CA ASP A 72 11.49 6.48 9.47
C ASP A 72 10.69 7.63 8.83
N MET A 73 10.93 7.94 7.55
CA MET A 73 10.23 8.98 6.78
C MET A 73 8.81 8.60 6.37
N LEU A 74 8.52 7.31 6.15
CA LEU A 74 7.17 6.84 5.82
C LEU A 74 6.14 7.23 6.89
N PRO A 75 4.87 7.42 6.56
CA PRO A 75 3.81 7.64 7.53
C PRO A 75 3.76 6.60 8.64
N VAL A 76 3.08 6.96 9.74
CA VAL A 76 2.95 6.06 10.90
C VAL A 76 2.09 4.83 10.60
N GLN A 77 1.25 4.89 9.57
CA GLN A 77 0.40 3.79 9.15
C GLN A 77 0.05 3.89 7.66
N GLY A 78 -0.31 2.75 7.05
CA GLY A 78 -0.90 2.67 5.71
C GLY A 78 0.08 2.19 4.64
N ASP A 79 1.30 2.71 4.63
CA ASP A 79 2.31 2.32 3.63
C ASP A 79 2.78 0.87 3.80
N LYS A 80 3.20 0.22 2.70
CA LYS A 80 3.82 -1.10 2.74
C LYS A 80 5.28 -1.03 2.31
N VAL A 81 6.12 -1.82 2.99
CA VAL A 81 7.56 -1.88 2.69
C VAL A 81 8.01 -3.32 2.54
N GLY A 82 8.63 -3.61 1.40
CA GLY A 82 9.41 -4.82 1.15
C GLY A 82 10.90 -4.52 1.13
N ILE A 83 11.72 -5.54 1.37
CA ILE A 83 13.18 -5.44 1.30
C ILE A 83 13.72 -6.60 0.50
N VAL A 84 14.57 -6.33 -0.48
CA VAL A 84 15.28 -7.33 -1.29
C VAL A 84 16.77 -7.07 -1.17
N ALA A 85 17.52 -8.07 -0.70
CA ALA A 85 18.97 -8.05 -0.68
C ALA A 85 19.51 -9.08 -1.69
N TYR A 86 20.35 -8.63 -2.61
CA TYR A 86 20.76 -9.43 -3.77
C TYR A 86 22.28 -9.42 -4.03
N THR A 87 22.73 -10.47 -4.71
CA THR A 87 24.07 -10.71 -5.26
C THR A 87 23.94 -11.08 -6.74
N ASP A 88 24.39 -12.25 -7.20
CA ASP A 88 23.92 -12.89 -8.44
C ASP A 88 22.61 -13.69 -8.26
N GLN A 89 22.04 -13.63 -7.05
CA GLN A 89 20.79 -14.27 -6.64
C GLN A 89 20.14 -13.45 -5.51
N VAL A 90 18.87 -13.74 -5.17
CA VAL A 90 18.22 -13.16 -4.00
C VAL A 90 18.77 -13.85 -2.74
N GLU A 91 19.50 -13.11 -1.91
CA GLU A 91 20.11 -13.65 -0.68
C GLU A 91 19.12 -13.63 0.48
N ARG A 92 18.40 -12.51 0.62
CA ARG A 92 17.35 -12.35 1.61
C ARG A 92 16.25 -11.46 1.06
N GLU A 93 15.03 -11.80 1.41
CA GLU A 93 13.86 -10.98 1.09
C GLU A 93 12.95 -10.88 2.30
N LYS A 94 12.21 -9.77 2.37
CA LYS A 94 11.07 -9.58 3.23
C LYS A 94 9.95 -9.03 2.36
N ALA A 95 8.86 -9.79 2.27
CA ALA A 95 7.68 -9.40 1.53
C ALA A 95 7.11 -8.07 2.05
N LEU A 96 6.26 -7.42 1.24
CA LEU A 96 5.58 -6.18 1.60
C LEU A 96 4.86 -6.32 2.95
N LEU A 97 5.36 -5.57 3.94
CA LEU A 97 4.78 -5.45 5.26
C LEU A 97 4.07 -4.10 5.35
N GLU A 98 2.77 -4.13 5.62
CA GLU A 98 2.00 -2.93 5.95
C GLU A 98 2.47 -2.36 7.30
N ILE A 99 2.84 -1.09 7.30
CA ILE A 99 3.20 -0.36 8.50
C ILE A 99 1.92 -0.03 9.25
N GLN A 100 1.79 -0.56 10.46
CA GLN A 100 0.66 -0.26 11.36
C GLN A 100 1.15 0.35 12.68
N SER A 101 2.45 0.25 12.96
CA SER A 101 3.04 0.69 14.21
C SER A 101 4.55 0.94 14.11
N ASP A 102 5.09 1.65 15.10
CA ASP A 102 6.54 1.81 15.28
C ASP A 102 7.26 0.45 15.44
N ALA A 103 6.57 -0.59 15.92
CA ALA A 103 7.13 -1.93 16.06
C ALA A 103 7.38 -2.60 14.70
N ASP A 104 6.52 -2.37 13.71
CA ASP A 104 6.70 -2.87 12.34
C ASP A 104 7.94 -2.23 11.69
N LYS A 105 8.10 -0.91 11.88
CA LYS A 105 9.30 -0.18 11.48
C LYS A 105 10.54 -0.74 12.15
N SER A 106 10.51 -0.98 13.46
CA SER A 106 11.63 -1.60 14.18
C SER A 106 11.98 -2.98 13.59
N SER A 107 10.97 -3.81 13.28
CA SER A 107 11.19 -5.14 12.69
C SER A 107 11.85 -5.09 11.30
N LEU A 108 11.55 -4.07 10.49
CA LEU A 108 12.23 -3.85 9.21
C LEU A 108 13.68 -3.40 9.41
N LYS A 109 13.92 -2.49 10.36
CA LYS A 109 15.28 -2.03 10.70
C LYS A 109 16.16 -3.15 11.25
N ASP A 110 15.61 -4.02 12.10
CA ASP A 110 16.31 -5.20 12.61
C ASP A 110 16.64 -6.19 11.48
N PHE A 111 15.77 -6.33 10.48
CA PHE A 111 16.04 -7.15 9.29
C PHE A 111 17.21 -6.58 8.48
N ILE A 112 17.25 -5.25 8.29
CA ILE A 112 18.34 -4.54 7.60
C ILE A 112 19.68 -4.76 8.32
N ASP A 113 19.70 -4.71 9.65
CA ASP A 113 20.93 -4.91 10.44
C ASP A 113 21.53 -6.32 10.32
N GLN A 114 20.71 -7.29 9.94
CA GLN A 114 21.12 -8.68 9.74
C GLN A 114 21.53 -9.00 8.30
N LEU A 115 21.55 -8.03 7.39
CA LEU A 115 22.01 -8.26 6.02
C LEU A 115 23.52 -8.51 6.00
N GLY A 116 23.90 -9.64 5.40
CA GLY A 116 25.28 -10.06 5.21
C GLY A 116 25.72 -9.83 3.77
N ARG A 117 27.03 -9.77 3.53
CA ARG A 117 27.60 -9.67 2.19
C ARG A 117 27.75 -11.06 1.54
N GLY A 118 27.67 -11.13 0.22
CA GLY A 118 27.83 -12.35 -0.57
C GLY A 118 28.67 -12.13 -1.84
N PRO A 119 29.08 -13.21 -2.53
CA PRO A 119 29.88 -13.11 -3.74
C PRO A 119 29.02 -12.74 -4.95
N TYR A 120 29.65 -12.15 -5.97
CA TYR A 120 29.04 -11.83 -7.27
C TYR A 120 27.90 -10.80 -7.20
N THR A 121 27.54 -10.26 -8.35
CA THR A 121 26.54 -9.20 -8.49
C THR A 121 25.87 -9.32 -9.85
N ASP A 122 24.54 -9.35 -9.85
CA ASP A 122 23.70 -9.20 -11.04
C ASP A 122 22.50 -8.32 -10.70
N ILE A 123 22.58 -7.03 -11.07
CA ILE A 123 21.54 -6.02 -10.82
C ILE A 123 20.16 -6.44 -11.37
N SER A 124 20.13 -7.22 -12.45
CA SER A 124 18.88 -7.70 -13.06
C SER A 124 18.07 -8.54 -12.08
N VAL A 125 18.73 -9.29 -11.20
CA VAL A 125 18.08 -10.15 -10.19
C VAL A 125 17.37 -9.31 -9.15
N GLY A 126 18.06 -8.29 -8.60
CA GLY A 126 17.48 -7.42 -7.58
C GLY A 126 16.28 -6.62 -8.10
N VAL A 127 16.41 -6.04 -9.31
CA VAL A 127 15.32 -5.27 -9.93
C VAL A 127 14.14 -6.18 -10.31
N ALA A 128 14.40 -7.35 -10.90
CA ALA A 128 13.34 -8.28 -11.26
C ALA A 128 12.57 -8.79 -10.03
N GLU A 129 13.25 -9.10 -8.93
CA GLU A 129 12.58 -9.52 -7.71
C GLU A 129 11.76 -8.39 -7.09
N ALA A 130 12.28 -7.15 -7.10
CA ALA A 130 11.55 -6.01 -6.58
C ALA A 130 10.24 -5.73 -7.35
N VAL A 131 10.29 -5.84 -8.68
CA VAL A 131 9.11 -5.76 -9.54
C VAL A 131 8.15 -6.90 -9.21
N ASN A 132 8.65 -8.13 -9.05
CA ASN A 132 7.84 -9.30 -8.68
C ASN A 132 7.15 -9.16 -7.31
N VAL A 133 7.84 -8.60 -6.31
CA VAL A 133 7.29 -8.35 -4.98
C VAL A 133 6.14 -7.33 -5.06
N LEU A 134 6.32 -6.24 -5.83
CA LEU A 134 5.29 -5.23 -6.04
C LEU A 134 4.10 -5.78 -6.84
N SER A 135 4.36 -6.51 -7.93
CA SER A 135 3.28 -7.03 -8.79
C SER A 135 2.33 -7.98 -8.07
N HIS A 136 2.78 -8.65 -7.00
CA HIS A 136 1.98 -9.62 -6.24
C HIS A 136 1.47 -9.11 -4.89
N GLY A 137 2.10 -8.08 -4.31
CA GLY A 137 1.77 -7.59 -2.96
C GLY A 137 1.28 -6.16 -2.89
N ALA A 138 1.41 -5.37 -3.98
CA ALA A 138 1.01 -3.97 -3.96
C ALA A 138 -0.52 -3.81 -3.89
N ASP A 139 -0.96 -2.79 -3.16
CA ASP A 139 -2.33 -2.29 -3.20
C ASP A 139 -2.56 -1.48 -4.47
N LYS A 140 -3.75 -1.63 -5.06
CA LYS A 140 -4.12 -0.85 -6.24
C LYS A 140 -4.41 0.62 -5.93
N SER A 141 -4.70 0.94 -4.66
CA SER A 141 -4.85 2.32 -4.22
C SER A 141 -3.53 2.98 -3.85
N HIS A 142 -2.42 2.23 -3.80
CA HIS A 142 -1.11 2.76 -3.43
C HIS A 142 -0.25 3.05 -4.67
N SER A 143 0.68 3.99 -4.51
CA SER A 143 1.67 4.31 -5.54
C SER A 143 2.93 3.47 -5.31
N PRO A 144 3.25 2.50 -6.19
CA PRO A 144 4.40 1.63 -6.01
C PRO A 144 5.71 2.37 -6.33
N MET A 145 6.80 2.05 -5.64
CA MET A 145 8.15 2.46 -6.06
C MET A 145 9.24 1.49 -5.64
N ILE A 146 10.36 1.54 -6.34
CA ILE A 146 11.57 0.79 -6.01
C ILE A 146 12.68 1.79 -5.66
N VAL A 147 13.39 1.57 -4.56
CA VAL A 147 14.61 2.32 -4.23
C VAL A 147 15.79 1.36 -4.20
N LEU A 148 16.66 1.47 -5.20
CA LEU A 148 17.84 0.62 -5.39
C LEU A 148 19.10 1.28 -4.85
N LEU A 149 19.84 0.58 -4.00
CA LEU A 149 21.13 1.00 -3.45
C LEU A 149 22.23 0.06 -3.96
N ALA A 150 23.14 0.57 -4.79
CA ALA A 150 24.15 -0.24 -5.48
C ALA A 150 25.36 0.59 -5.91
N ASP A 151 26.44 -0.09 -6.34
CA ASP A 151 27.59 0.55 -7.02
C ASP A 151 27.53 0.43 -8.55
N GLY A 152 26.49 -0.22 -9.08
CA GLY A 152 26.18 -0.32 -10.51
C GLY A 152 27.09 -1.27 -11.31
N ASN A 153 27.98 -2.02 -10.66
CA ASN A 153 28.89 -2.94 -11.36
C ASN A 153 28.45 -4.40 -11.16
N ASN A 154 28.21 -5.10 -12.27
CA ASN A 154 27.98 -6.54 -12.23
C ASN A 154 29.32 -7.30 -12.10
N ASP A 155 29.33 -8.37 -11.31
CA ASP A 155 30.43 -9.33 -11.21
C ASP A 155 29.86 -10.74 -11.29
N PHE A 156 30.06 -11.44 -12.42
CA PHE A 156 29.42 -12.73 -12.65
C PHE A 156 30.29 -13.91 -12.24
N ASN A 157 29.63 -14.95 -11.72
CA ASN A 157 30.27 -16.24 -11.52
C ASN A 157 30.65 -16.89 -12.85
N LYS A 158 31.95 -16.84 -13.20
CA LYS A 158 32.51 -17.41 -14.43
C LYS A 158 32.21 -18.90 -14.62
N THR A 159 31.97 -19.64 -13.54
CA THR A 159 31.65 -21.09 -13.61
C THR A 159 30.18 -21.37 -13.98
N LYS A 160 29.27 -20.43 -13.70
CA LYS A 160 27.84 -20.55 -14.06
C LYS A 160 27.57 -20.14 -15.52
N GLY A 161 28.54 -19.53 -16.21
CA GLY A 161 28.39 -19.11 -17.60
C GLY A 161 27.44 -17.92 -17.82
N ARG A 162 27.04 -17.23 -16.74
CA ARG A 162 26.23 -16.01 -16.81
C ARG A 162 27.06 -14.91 -17.48
N THR A 163 26.46 -14.23 -18.46
CA THR A 163 27.11 -13.17 -19.25
C THR A 163 26.39 -11.83 -19.07
N GLN A 164 27.12 -10.73 -19.31
CA GLN A 164 26.55 -9.37 -19.27
C GLN A 164 25.35 -9.24 -20.21
N ALA A 165 25.43 -9.76 -21.44
CA ALA A 165 24.33 -9.68 -22.40
C ALA A 165 23.04 -10.36 -21.93
N GLN A 166 23.14 -11.43 -21.12
CA GLN A 166 21.96 -12.06 -20.55
C GLN A 166 21.41 -11.25 -19.36
N SER A 167 22.29 -10.68 -18.53
CA SER A 167 21.90 -9.74 -17.47
C SER A 167 21.20 -8.50 -18.04
N ASP A 168 21.73 -7.91 -19.11
CA ASP A 168 21.11 -6.76 -19.78
C ASP A 168 19.74 -7.10 -20.36
N ALA A 169 19.57 -8.30 -20.93
CA ALA A 169 18.28 -8.75 -21.45
C ALA A 169 17.25 -8.96 -20.34
N ASP A 170 17.65 -9.54 -19.22
CA ASP A 170 16.77 -9.75 -18.06
C ASP A 170 16.42 -8.41 -17.39
N LEU A 171 17.39 -7.50 -17.27
CA LEU A 171 17.17 -6.15 -16.75
C LEU A 171 16.20 -5.38 -17.65
N ALA A 172 16.39 -5.41 -18.98
CA ALA A 172 15.49 -4.75 -19.91
C ALA A 172 14.05 -5.28 -19.81
N LYS A 173 13.88 -6.58 -19.56
CA LYS A 173 12.57 -7.18 -19.30
C LYS A 173 11.95 -6.64 -18.00
N ALA A 174 12.73 -6.60 -16.91
CA ALA A 174 12.27 -6.08 -15.62
C ALA A 174 11.92 -4.59 -15.70
N VAL A 175 12.74 -3.78 -16.39
CA VAL A 175 12.48 -2.36 -16.66
C VAL A 175 11.18 -2.18 -17.44
N LYS A 176 10.97 -2.98 -18.49
CA LYS A 176 9.73 -2.93 -19.26
C LYS A 176 8.51 -3.28 -18.40
N GLU A 177 8.63 -4.29 -17.55
CA GLU A 177 7.56 -4.66 -16.62
C GLU A 177 7.27 -3.57 -15.59
N ALA A 178 8.31 -2.92 -15.07
CA ALA A 178 8.17 -1.76 -14.18
C ALA A 178 7.46 -0.59 -14.89
N GLN A 179 7.82 -0.28 -16.15
CA GLN A 179 7.16 0.74 -16.96
C GLN A 179 5.68 0.41 -17.20
N ASP A 180 5.38 -0.83 -17.61
CA ASP A 180 4.02 -1.29 -17.88
C ASP A 180 3.12 -1.23 -16.63
N GLN A 181 3.71 -1.31 -15.42
CA GLN A 181 3.03 -1.21 -14.14
C GLN A 181 3.11 0.17 -13.48
N GLY A 182 3.79 1.14 -14.10
CA GLY A 182 3.98 2.49 -13.54
C GLY A 182 4.84 2.51 -12.27
N ILE A 183 5.83 1.63 -12.15
CA ILE A 183 6.72 1.51 -10.99
C ILE A 183 8.04 2.27 -11.29
N PRO A 184 8.25 3.47 -10.74
CA PRO A 184 9.53 4.16 -10.84
C PRO A 184 10.62 3.45 -10.01
N VAL A 185 11.83 3.41 -10.58
CA VAL A 185 13.04 2.92 -9.90
C VAL A 185 13.94 4.11 -9.59
N TYR A 186 14.04 4.47 -8.32
CA TYR A 186 15.01 5.43 -7.83
C TYR A 186 16.32 4.72 -7.53
N THR A 187 17.46 5.31 -7.88
CA THR A 187 18.77 4.71 -7.61
C THR A 187 19.61 5.59 -6.71
N ILE A 188 20.28 4.99 -5.72
CA ILE A 188 21.26 5.62 -4.84
C ILE A 188 22.59 4.90 -5.07
N GLY A 189 23.44 5.52 -5.88
CA GLY A 189 24.77 5.05 -6.22
C GLY A 189 25.76 5.27 -5.08
N LEU A 190 26.35 4.19 -4.56
CA LEU A 190 27.33 4.23 -3.48
C LEU A 190 28.75 4.23 -4.04
N ASN A 191 29.50 5.30 -3.79
CA ASN A 191 30.75 5.59 -4.50
C ASN A 191 31.96 5.78 -3.58
N ALA A 192 32.03 5.06 -2.44
CA ALA A 192 33.13 5.25 -1.48
C ALA A 192 34.52 4.86 -2.06
N ASP A 193 34.59 4.04 -3.11
CA ASP A 193 35.84 3.61 -3.74
C ASP A 193 36.13 4.26 -5.11
N GLY A 194 35.24 5.14 -5.58
CA GLY A 194 35.37 5.85 -6.85
C GLY A 194 35.08 5.02 -8.11
N LYS A 195 34.55 3.80 -7.98
CA LYS A 195 34.29 2.89 -9.11
C LYS A 195 32.82 2.78 -9.51
N LEU A 196 31.95 3.66 -9.00
CA LEU A 196 30.53 3.66 -9.32
C LEU A 196 30.29 3.70 -10.83
N ASN A 197 29.44 2.79 -11.32
CA ASN A 197 28.90 2.86 -12.68
C ASN A 197 27.67 3.77 -12.70
N LYS A 198 27.92 5.09 -12.74
CA LYS A 198 26.88 6.12 -12.69
C LYS A 198 25.87 5.97 -13.84
N ASP A 199 26.37 5.74 -15.05
CA ASP A 199 25.54 5.78 -16.26
C ASP A 199 24.52 4.64 -16.24
N ALA A 200 24.91 3.43 -15.83
CA ALA A 200 23.98 2.30 -15.71
C ALA A 200 22.83 2.57 -14.71
N LEU A 201 23.13 3.19 -13.56
CA LEU A 201 22.11 3.53 -12.56
C LEU A 201 21.22 4.69 -12.99
N ALA A 202 21.77 5.66 -13.73
CA ALA A 202 21.03 6.78 -14.30
C ALA A 202 20.08 6.31 -15.41
N ASP A 203 20.57 5.47 -16.33
CA ASP A 203 19.78 4.90 -17.42
C ASP A 203 18.61 4.06 -16.90
N LEU A 204 18.82 3.26 -15.85
CA LEU A 204 17.78 2.48 -15.19
C LEU A 204 16.68 3.38 -14.59
N ALA A 205 17.08 4.41 -13.85
CA ALA A 205 16.14 5.33 -13.22
C ALA A 205 15.34 6.10 -14.26
N GLN A 206 16.02 6.66 -15.27
CA GLN A 206 15.39 7.43 -16.34
C GLN A 206 14.37 6.61 -17.13
N GLN A 207 14.68 5.36 -17.46
CA GLN A 207 13.75 4.51 -18.21
C GLN A 207 12.46 4.23 -17.45
N THR A 208 12.49 4.16 -16.12
CA THR A 208 11.32 3.86 -15.30
C THR A 208 10.61 5.11 -14.76
N GLY A 209 11.12 6.31 -15.08
CA GLY A 209 10.56 7.58 -14.59
C GLY A 209 11.01 7.95 -13.17
N GLY A 210 12.02 7.26 -12.63
CA GLY A 210 12.67 7.63 -11.37
C GLY A 210 13.88 8.56 -11.55
N LYS A 211 14.52 8.88 -10.42
CA LYS A 211 15.75 9.70 -10.35
C LYS A 211 16.94 8.92 -9.82
N SER A 212 18.13 9.29 -10.28
CA SER A 212 19.39 8.70 -9.85
C SER A 212 20.19 9.69 -9.01
N PHE A 213 20.67 9.23 -7.86
CA PHE A 213 21.43 9.96 -6.87
C PHE A 213 22.76 9.26 -6.61
N ILE A 214 23.74 10.00 -6.11
CA ILE A 214 25.06 9.46 -5.80
C ILE A 214 25.48 10.00 -4.45
N THR A 215 26.04 9.13 -3.62
CA THR A 215 26.66 9.56 -2.39
C THR A 215 27.85 8.68 -2.00
N ASN A 216 28.75 9.27 -1.23
CA ASN A 216 29.82 8.59 -0.52
C ASN A 216 29.79 8.90 0.99
N THR A 217 28.75 9.59 1.47
CA THR A 217 28.60 9.98 2.88
C THR A 217 27.15 9.80 3.36
N PRO A 218 26.92 9.30 4.59
CA PRO A 218 25.60 9.30 5.21
C PRO A 218 24.96 10.69 5.34
N ASP A 219 25.74 11.77 5.23
CA ASP A 219 25.27 13.15 5.40
C ASP A 219 24.37 13.61 4.24
N ASP A 220 24.50 13.02 3.05
CA ASP A 220 23.68 13.40 1.88
C ASP A 220 22.29 12.71 1.90
N LEU A 221 22.16 11.62 2.65
CA LEU A 221 20.97 10.76 2.64
C LEU A 221 19.66 11.50 2.95
N PRO A 222 19.60 12.41 3.93
CA PRO A 222 18.37 13.15 4.19
C PRO A 222 17.89 13.93 2.97
N GLN A 223 18.78 14.63 2.27
CA GLN A 223 18.41 15.37 1.08
C GLN A 223 17.96 14.42 -0.03
N ILE A 224 18.74 13.37 -0.30
CA ILE A 224 18.43 12.38 -1.34
C ILE A 224 17.04 11.76 -1.11
N LEU A 225 16.76 11.33 0.12
CA LEU A 225 15.49 10.70 0.45
C LEU A 225 14.33 11.71 0.43
N SER A 226 14.53 12.94 0.91
CA SER A 226 13.54 14.01 0.74
C SER A 226 13.21 14.27 -0.72
N GLU A 227 14.20 14.27 -1.61
CA GLU A 227 13.99 14.43 -3.05
C GLU A 227 13.25 13.24 -3.67
N ILE A 228 13.53 12.01 -3.25
CA ILE A 228 12.78 10.80 -3.68
C ILE A 228 11.31 10.89 -3.26
N PHE A 229 11.04 11.18 -1.97
CA PHE A 229 9.67 11.32 -1.48
C PHE A 229 8.93 12.47 -2.17
N ALA A 230 9.61 13.62 -2.36
CA ALA A 230 9.03 14.77 -3.02
C ALA A 230 8.66 14.47 -4.48
N ASP A 231 9.54 13.80 -5.22
CA ASP A 231 9.28 13.42 -6.61
C ASP A 231 8.13 12.41 -6.74
N HIS A 232 8.12 11.41 -5.85
CA HIS A 232 7.13 10.33 -5.85
C HIS A 232 5.74 10.82 -5.43
N ALA A 233 5.67 11.59 -4.35
CA ALA A 233 4.42 12.09 -3.77
C ALA A 233 3.99 13.46 -4.31
N LYS A 234 4.70 14.01 -5.31
CA LYS A 234 4.41 15.31 -5.94
C LYS A 234 4.40 16.45 -4.91
N LEU A 235 5.42 16.45 -4.05
CA LEU A 235 5.62 17.45 -3.00
C LEU A 235 6.81 18.34 -3.37
N ASN A 236 6.90 19.50 -2.72
CA ASN A 236 8.03 20.41 -2.83
C ASN A 236 8.80 20.41 -1.50
N VAL A 237 10.13 20.30 -1.58
CA VAL A 237 11.00 20.38 -0.40
C VAL A 237 11.15 21.84 0.01
N VAL A 238 10.67 22.20 1.20
CA VAL A 238 10.81 23.56 1.74
C VAL A 238 12.12 23.64 2.52
N LYS A 239 13.07 24.43 2.02
CA LYS A 239 14.38 24.63 2.66
C LYS A 239 14.33 25.78 3.65
N LEU A 240 14.71 25.52 4.90
CA LEU A 240 14.83 26.53 5.94
C LEU A 240 16.24 27.12 5.99
N PRO A 241 16.43 28.31 6.61
CA PRO A 241 17.75 28.90 6.78
C PRO A 241 18.71 27.95 7.53
N SER A 242 19.87 27.68 6.91
CA SER A 242 20.92 26.89 7.53
C SER A 242 21.48 27.59 8.78
N ILE A 243 21.88 26.80 9.77
CA ILE A 243 22.49 27.26 11.01
C ILE A 243 23.96 26.85 11.05
N THR A 244 24.84 27.79 11.40
CA THR A 244 26.17 27.44 11.91
C THR A 244 26.10 27.31 13.43
N GLY A 245 26.33 26.09 13.93
CA GLY A 245 26.28 25.80 15.36
C GLY A 245 27.29 26.62 16.15
N ASN A 246 26.87 27.15 17.29
CA ASN A 246 27.71 27.92 18.21
C ASN A 246 27.80 27.29 19.62
N GLY A 247 27.29 26.08 19.80
CA GLY A 247 27.23 25.39 21.10
C GLY A 247 26.05 25.82 21.99
N SER A 248 25.19 26.73 21.53
CA SER A 248 23.95 27.15 22.19
C SER A 248 22.74 26.85 21.31
N TYR A 249 21.53 26.95 21.87
CA TYR A 249 20.30 26.80 21.09
C TYR A 249 20.09 28.00 20.17
N GLN A 250 19.80 27.69 18.91
CA GLN A 250 19.47 28.64 17.86
C GLN A 250 18.06 28.31 17.36
N GLU A 251 17.22 29.33 17.22
CA GLU A 251 15.81 29.20 16.85
C GLU A 251 15.63 29.36 15.33
N VAL A 252 14.80 28.51 14.74
CA VAL A 252 14.32 28.57 13.36
C VAL A 252 12.82 28.42 13.38
N THR A 253 12.13 29.28 12.64
CA THR A 253 10.68 29.18 12.46
C THR A 253 10.36 28.12 11.41
N VAL A 254 9.49 27.19 11.77
CA VAL A 254 8.89 26.21 10.88
C VAL A 254 7.43 26.62 10.68
N ASN A 255 7.09 27.12 9.49
CA ASN A 255 5.72 27.50 9.18
C ASN A 255 4.96 26.28 8.64
N VAL A 256 3.86 25.90 9.31
CA VAL A 256 2.91 24.90 8.82
C VAL A 256 1.80 25.66 8.10
N PRO A 257 1.60 25.45 6.78
CA PRO A 257 0.84 26.38 5.94
C PRO A 257 -0.68 26.31 6.16
N ASN A 258 -1.22 25.16 6.57
CA ASN A 258 -2.66 24.95 6.73
C ASN A 258 -2.95 23.72 7.61
N ASP A 259 -4.21 23.50 7.96
CA ASP A 259 -4.68 22.39 8.79
C ASP A 259 -4.84 21.06 8.02
N SER A 260 -4.71 21.07 6.69
CA SER A 260 -4.78 19.89 5.82
C SER A 260 -3.49 19.07 5.80
N VAL A 261 -2.42 19.55 6.44
CA VAL A 261 -1.17 18.81 6.62
C VAL A 261 -1.40 17.58 7.51
N LEU A 262 -1.18 16.38 6.97
CA LEU A 262 -1.30 15.13 7.73
C LEU A 262 -0.04 14.82 8.53
N GLU A 263 1.12 15.05 7.93
CA GLU A 263 2.41 14.87 8.58
C GLU A 263 3.41 15.91 8.07
N ALA A 264 4.33 16.33 8.95
CA ALA A 264 5.46 17.17 8.57
C ALA A 264 6.77 16.48 8.97
N ASN A 265 7.64 16.22 7.99
CA ASN A 265 8.97 15.67 8.18
C ASN A 265 9.99 16.81 8.18
N ILE A 266 10.56 17.09 9.36
CA ILE A 266 11.64 18.07 9.55
C ILE A 266 12.96 17.31 9.61
N SER A 267 13.70 17.32 8.51
CA SER A 267 15.01 16.67 8.40
C SER A 267 16.10 17.68 8.75
N ILE A 268 16.88 17.36 9.78
CA ILE A 268 17.98 18.20 10.29
C ILE A 268 19.28 17.44 10.01
N MET A 269 20.07 17.97 9.09
CA MET A 269 21.32 17.38 8.59
C MET A 269 22.49 18.02 9.33
N SER A 270 23.39 17.20 9.86
CA SER A 270 24.53 17.71 10.63
C SER A 270 25.63 16.66 10.71
N SER A 271 26.89 17.09 10.64
CA SER A 271 28.05 16.18 10.76
C SER A 271 28.19 15.56 12.15
N LYS A 272 27.46 16.11 13.13
CA LYS A 272 27.39 15.63 14.51
C LYS A 272 25.96 15.67 15.02
N GLN A 273 25.69 14.85 16.04
CA GLN A 273 24.40 14.83 16.72
C GLN A 273 24.05 16.21 17.30
N VAL A 274 22.80 16.63 17.07
CA VAL A 274 22.24 17.90 17.55
C VAL A 274 21.21 17.66 18.65
N GLN A 275 21.02 18.64 19.54
CA GLN A 275 19.90 18.66 20.48
C GLN A 275 18.76 19.49 19.90
N ILE A 276 17.52 19.04 20.09
CA ILE A 276 16.33 19.63 19.47
C ILE A 276 15.27 19.86 20.53
N GLU A 277 14.71 21.07 20.52
CA GLU A 277 13.49 21.43 21.24
C GLU A 277 12.48 21.98 20.23
N LEU A 278 11.20 21.71 20.46
CA LEU A 278 10.12 22.19 19.62
C LEU A 278 9.03 22.83 20.47
N THR A 279 8.52 23.97 20.02
CA THR A 279 7.37 24.65 20.62
C THR A 279 6.28 24.84 19.57
N ASP A 280 5.05 24.52 19.92
CA ASP A 280 3.89 24.70 19.04
C ASP A 280 3.50 26.18 18.88
N PRO A 281 2.59 26.53 17.94
CA PRO A 281 2.17 27.91 17.72
C PRO A 281 1.47 28.55 18.92
N SER A 282 0.99 27.75 19.88
CA SER A 282 0.41 28.24 21.14
C SER A 282 1.46 28.62 22.19
N GLY A 283 2.73 28.34 21.93
CA GLY A 283 3.85 28.58 22.85
C GLY A 283 4.11 27.43 23.82
N LYS A 284 3.52 26.24 23.60
CA LYS A 284 3.72 25.08 24.47
C LYS A 284 4.82 24.17 23.93
N ALA A 285 5.69 23.71 24.82
CA ALA A 285 6.74 22.75 24.47
C ALA A 285 6.13 21.40 24.06
N VAL A 286 6.67 20.83 22.98
CA VAL A 286 6.23 19.55 22.43
C VAL A 286 7.20 18.44 22.80
N ASP A 287 6.65 17.34 23.33
CA ASP A 287 7.40 16.12 23.57
C ASP A 287 7.61 15.39 22.23
N LEU A 288 8.88 15.29 21.83
CA LEU A 288 9.30 14.67 20.57
C LEU A 288 9.24 13.13 20.59
N ASN A 289 8.74 12.51 21.65
CA ASN A 289 8.48 11.07 21.72
C ASN A 289 7.02 10.77 22.10
N SER A 290 6.10 11.58 21.57
CA SER A 290 4.67 11.52 21.89
C SER A 290 3.83 11.08 20.69
N ASN A 291 2.50 11.08 20.84
CA ASN A 291 1.57 10.83 19.73
C ASN A 291 1.42 12.03 18.78
N ALA A 292 2.00 13.19 19.11
CA ALA A 292 1.96 14.39 18.27
C ALA A 292 3.27 14.60 17.50
N ALA A 293 4.40 14.11 18.05
CA ALA A 293 5.71 14.23 17.42
C ALA A 293 6.61 13.04 17.75
N LYS A 294 7.44 12.65 16.78
CA LYS A 294 8.43 11.57 16.89
C LYS A 294 9.80 12.08 16.44
N LEU A 295 10.84 11.82 17.23
CA LEU A 295 12.23 12.10 16.88
C LEU A 295 12.94 10.78 16.57
N SER A 296 13.46 10.69 15.35
CA SER A 296 14.41 9.66 14.96
C SER A 296 15.79 10.29 14.82
N THR A 297 16.84 9.63 15.31
CA THR A 297 18.21 10.15 15.23
C THR A 297 19.15 9.07 14.74
N SER A 298 20.12 9.46 13.92
CA SER A 298 21.26 8.65 13.52
C SER A 298 22.56 9.39 13.84
N LYS A 299 23.67 8.96 13.23
CA LYS A 299 24.95 9.68 13.30
C LYS A 299 24.98 10.94 12.45
N SER A 300 24.21 10.97 11.35
CA SER A 300 24.27 12.02 10.31
C SER A 300 23.00 12.87 10.20
N TYR A 301 21.92 12.47 10.88
CA TYR A 301 20.65 13.21 10.83
C TYR A 301 19.84 13.11 12.11
N SER A 302 18.96 14.09 12.27
CA SER A 302 17.81 14.04 13.17
C SER A 302 16.55 14.33 12.35
N LEU A 303 15.55 13.46 12.45
CA LEU A 303 14.26 13.60 11.79
C LEU A 303 13.18 13.81 12.84
N VAL A 304 12.56 14.99 12.83
CA VAL A 304 11.35 15.26 13.62
C VAL A 304 10.14 15.08 12.72
N LYS A 305 9.30 14.10 13.05
CA LYS A 305 8.00 13.88 12.41
C LYS A 305 6.89 14.46 13.27
N LEU A 306 6.11 15.38 12.71
CA LEU A 306 4.88 15.89 13.33
C LEU A 306 3.67 15.17 12.75
N LEU A 307 2.70 14.83 13.59
CA LEU A 307 1.49 14.11 13.22
C LEU A 307 0.30 15.05 13.37
N LYS A 308 -0.37 15.37 12.27
CA LYS A 308 -1.45 16.37 12.16
C LYS A 308 -1.11 17.67 12.89
N PRO A 309 -0.01 18.34 12.51
CA PRO A 309 0.41 19.57 13.18
C PRO A 309 -0.65 20.66 13.03
N GLN A 310 -0.78 21.51 14.04
CA GLN A 310 -1.55 22.75 13.94
C GLN A 310 -0.90 23.68 12.93
N GLU A 311 -1.71 24.36 12.12
CA GLU A 311 -1.31 25.49 11.29
C GLU A 311 -0.62 26.59 12.12
N GLY A 312 0.38 27.22 11.51
CA GLY A 312 1.07 28.41 12.03
C GLY A 312 2.56 28.20 12.27
N ASP A 313 3.15 29.15 12.99
CA ASP A 313 4.59 29.19 13.22
C ASP A 313 5.01 28.34 14.43
N TRP A 314 5.70 27.24 14.15
CA TRP A 314 6.38 26.41 15.13
C TRP A 314 7.80 26.91 15.36
N LYS A 315 8.28 26.83 16.60
CA LYS A 315 9.65 27.22 16.96
C LYS A 315 10.52 26.00 17.16
N LEU A 316 11.39 25.75 16.19
CA LEU A 316 12.42 24.72 16.26
C LEU A 316 13.69 25.31 16.85
N ARG A 317 14.15 24.80 17.98
CA ARG A 317 15.43 25.21 18.58
C ARG A 317 16.43 24.08 18.44
N VAL A 318 17.53 24.35 17.75
CA VAL A 318 18.59 23.38 17.49
C VAL A 318 19.88 23.83 18.17
N LYS A 319 20.56 22.91 18.84
CA LYS A 319 21.89 23.12 19.41
C LYS A 319 22.87 22.13 18.80
N GLY A 320 23.71 22.62 17.90
CA GLY A 320 24.81 21.87 17.31
C GLY A 320 26.18 22.26 17.88
N ALA A 321 27.20 21.49 17.50
CA ALA A 321 28.57 21.76 17.91
C ALA A 321 29.08 23.08 17.30
N PRO A 322 30.06 23.76 17.93
CA PRO A 322 30.67 24.95 17.36
C PRO A 322 31.23 24.69 15.95
N LYS A 323 30.88 25.59 15.00
CA LYS A 323 31.24 25.55 13.57
C LYS A 323 30.64 24.40 12.76
N ASP A 324 29.70 23.65 13.33
CA ASP A 324 28.96 22.63 12.59
C ASP A 324 27.96 23.28 11.64
N SER A 325 27.82 22.75 10.43
CA SER A 325 26.81 23.21 9.47
C SER A 325 25.57 22.37 9.67
N ILE A 326 24.44 23.04 9.89
CA ILE A 326 23.15 22.40 10.15
C ILE A 326 22.18 22.87 9.08
N ASP A 327 21.80 21.96 8.20
CA ASP A 327 20.80 22.21 7.16
C ASP A 327 19.46 21.62 7.57
N ILE A 328 18.37 22.34 7.30
CA ILE A 328 17.03 21.97 7.75
C ILE A 328 16.09 21.98 6.55
N ASN A 329 15.54 20.81 6.24
CA ASN A 329 14.57 20.60 5.16
C ASN A 329 13.23 20.16 5.74
N LEU A 330 12.16 20.67 5.16
CA LEU A 330 10.77 20.36 5.50
C LEU A 330 10.10 19.66 4.33
N LEU A 331 9.32 18.63 4.64
CA LEU A 331 8.45 17.96 3.69
C LEU A 331 7.08 17.73 4.33
N PHE A 332 6.04 18.24 3.69
CA PHE A 332 4.65 18.12 4.17
C PHE A 332 3.89 17.08 3.37
N ASN A 333 3.22 16.17 4.07
CA ASN A 333 2.38 15.14 3.46
C ASN A 333 0.90 15.54 3.53
N TYR A 334 0.20 15.38 2.41
CA TYR A 334 -1.22 15.73 2.23
C TYR A 334 -1.98 14.58 1.60
N ASP A 335 -3.24 14.39 1.99
CA ASP A 335 -4.20 13.52 1.28
C ASP A 335 -5.14 14.39 0.43
N LEU A 336 -4.58 14.93 -0.64
CA LEU A 336 -5.27 15.84 -1.56
C LEU A 336 -5.17 15.31 -2.99
N GLN A 337 -6.26 15.40 -3.73
CA GLN A 337 -6.35 15.06 -5.15
C GLN A 337 -6.91 16.25 -5.92
N LEU A 338 -6.47 16.43 -7.16
CA LEU A 338 -7.05 17.42 -8.06
C LEU A 338 -7.99 16.73 -9.03
N VAL A 339 -9.30 16.98 -8.87
CA VAL A 339 -10.36 16.31 -9.62
C VAL A 339 -10.98 17.30 -10.60
N VAL A 340 -11.12 16.90 -11.87
CA VAL A 340 -11.77 17.71 -12.91
C VAL A 340 -13.22 17.28 -13.07
N ASP A 341 -14.11 18.26 -13.18
CA ASP A 341 -15.51 18.04 -13.51
C ASP A 341 -15.65 17.37 -14.89
N PRO A 342 -16.66 16.50 -15.09
CA PRO A 342 -16.86 15.83 -16.37
C PRO A 342 -17.06 16.82 -17.54
N ILE A 343 -16.26 16.68 -18.60
CA ILE A 343 -16.42 17.46 -19.82
C ILE A 343 -17.65 17.01 -20.65
N LYS A 344 -18.29 17.95 -21.34
CA LYS A 344 -19.57 17.76 -22.05
C LYS A 344 -19.51 16.68 -23.14
N THR A 345 -18.43 16.63 -23.92
CA THR A 345 -18.23 15.65 -24.99
C THR A 345 -16.74 15.29 -25.09
N LYS A 346 -16.38 14.23 -25.83
CA LYS A 346 -14.97 13.89 -26.13
C LYS A 346 -14.58 14.11 -27.59
N SER A 347 -15.54 14.51 -28.43
CA SER A 347 -15.36 14.71 -29.86
C SER A 347 -15.53 16.18 -30.16
N TYR A 348 -14.46 16.79 -30.64
CA TYR A 348 -14.41 18.22 -30.94
C TYR A 348 -13.97 18.43 -32.39
N THR A 349 -13.91 19.67 -32.82
CA THR A 349 -13.35 20.13 -34.07
C THR A 349 -12.56 21.41 -33.83
N LYS A 350 -11.70 21.79 -34.77
CA LYS A 350 -10.93 23.03 -34.72
C LYS A 350 -11.81 24.24 -34.40
N GLY A 351 -11.41 25.00 -33.38
CA GLY A 351 -12.12 26.18 -32.89
C GLY A 351 -13.17 25.90 -31.81
N ASP A 352 -13.49 24.62 -31.52
CA ASP A 352 -14.35 24.29 -30.40
C ASP A 352 -13.66 24.63 -29.07
N LYS A 353 -14.49 24.96 -28.07
CA LYS A 353 -14.06 25.32 -26.73
C LYS A 353 -14.39 24.21 -25.73
N VAL A 354 -13.40 23.85 -24.93
CA VAL A 354 -13.51 22.88 -23.85
C VAL A 354 -13.39 23.64 -22.54
N ASP A 355 -14.52 23.80 -21.85
CA ASP A 355 -14.56 24.36 -20.50
C ASP A 355 -14.04 23.30 -19.52
N LEU A 356 -13.12 23.69 -18.65
CA LEU A 356 -12.51 22.85 -17.64
C LEU A 356 -12.70 23.51 -16.26
N THR A 357 -13.13 22.70 -15.29
CA THR A 357 -13.24 23.10 -13.89
C THR A 357 -12.62 22.01 -13.04
N ALA A 358 -11.68 22.34 -12.15
CA ALA A 358 -11.03 21.40 -11.25
C ALA A 358 -11.09 21.86 -9.80
N LYS A 359 -11.15 20.90 -8.88
CA LYS A 359 -11.25 21.12 -7.42
C LYS A 359 -10.29 20.20 -6.70
N LEU A 360 -9.74 20.69 -5.59
CA LEU A 360 -9.07 19.82 -4.64
C LEU A 360 -10.12 19.01 -3.87
N GLU A 361 -9.86 17.72 -3.71
CA GLU A 361 -10.65 16.81 -2.88
C GLU A 361 -9.77 16.13 -1.84
N ASN A 362 -10.33 15.93 -0.65
CA ASN A 362 -9.76 15.11 0.41
C ASN A 362 -10.74 13.96 0.71
N GLY A 363 -10.29 12.71 0.55
CA GLY A 363 -11.14 11.54 0.77
C GLY A 363 -12.41 11.51 -0.10
N GLY A 364 -12.36 12.10 -1.31
CA GLY A 364 -13.50 12.21 -2.23
C GLY A 364 -14.54 13.25 -1.83
N GLN A 365 -14.22 14.17 -0.92
CA GLN A 365 -15.03 15.35 -0.62
C GLN A 365 -14.29 16.61 -1.09
N PRO A 366 -14.97 17.58 -1.69
CA PRO A 366 -14.37 18.87 -2.03
C PRO A 366 -13.72 19.51 -0.80
N LEU A 367 -12.49 19.96 -0.96
CA LEU A 367 -11.76 20.70 0.07
C LEU A 367 -12.53 21.99 0.40
N GLN A 368 -12.73 22.23 1.70
CA GLN A 368 -13.42 23.44 2.21
C GLN A 368 -12.46 24.51 2.71
N ASP A 369 -11.17 24.19 2.78
CA ASP A 369 -10.10 25.10 3.17
C ASP A 369 -9.81 26.07 2.02
N ASN A 370 -10.42 27.26 2.08
CA ASN A 370 -10.24 28.32 1.09
C ASN A 370 -8.85 28.97 1.17
N ASP A 371 -8.18 28.90 2.33
CA ASP A 371 -6.88 29.52 2.52
C ASP A 371 -5.84 28.74 1.71
N LEU A 372 -5.97 27.40 1.63
CA LEU A 372 -5.14 26.59 0.75
C LEU A 372 -5.28 26.97 -0.73
N TYR A 373 -6.48 27.31 -1.20
CA TYR A 373 -6.65 27.75 -2.59
C TYR A 373 -5.97 29.11 -2.82
N ALA A 374 -5.96 30.03 -1.86
CA ALA A 374 -5.58 31.43 -2.09
C ALA A 374 -4.16 31.60 -2.66
N ASP A 375 -3.21 30.76 -2.23
CA ASP A 375 -1.80 30.86 -2.62
C ASP A 375 -1.41 29.98 -3.82
N MET A 376 -2.36 29.20 -4.35
CA MET A 376 -2.10 28.28 -5.46
C MET A 376 -2.12 28.96 -6.83
N LYS A 377 -1.17 28.54 -7.67
CA LYS A 377 -1.15 28.80 -9.12
C LYS A 377 -1.61 27.56 -9.85
N ALA A 378 -2.41 27.74 -10.90
CA ALA A 378 -2.84 26.62 -11.71
C ALA A 378 -2.55 26.84 -13.20
N THR A 379 -2.14 25.76 -13.85
CA THR A 379 -1.81 25.71 -15.28
C THR A 379 -2.50 24.51 -15.93
N LEU A 380 -2.89 24.68 -17.18
CA LEU A 380 -3.31 23.63 -18.07
C LEU A 380 -2.12 23.21 -18.93
N VAL A 381 -1.70 21.97 -18.79
CA VAL A 381 -0.71 21.32 -19.64
C VAL A 381 -1.44 20.63 -20.79
N VAL A 382 -1.11 21.02 -22.02
CA VAL A 382 -1.72 20.53 -23.26
C VAL A 382 -0.67 19.74 -24.04
N ASN A 383 -0.88 18.43 -24.19
CA ASN A 383 -0.06 17.57 -25.02
C ASN A 383 -0.80 17.27 -26.33
N ASP A 384 -0.29 17.79 -27.45
CA ASP A 384 -0.71 17.38 -28.79
C ASP A 384 -0.10 16.02 -29.10
N LEU A 385 -0.93 14.98 -29.13
CA LEU A 385 -0.49 13.60 -29.30
C LEU A 385 -0.12 13.28 -30.75
N ASP A 386 -0.53 14.11 -31.71
CA ASP A 386 -0.24 13.92 -33.12
C ASP A 386 1.12 14.56 -33.48
N THR A 387 1.44 15.72 -32.90
CA THR A 387 2.73 16.40 -33.12
C THR A 387 3.78 16.12 -32.04
N GLY A 388 3.38 15.57 -30.89
CA GLY A 388 4.23 15.40 -29.71
C GLY A 388 4.61 16.72 -29.03
N LYS A 389 3.87 17.81 -29.27
CA LYS A 389 4.18 19.14 -28.71
C LYS A 389 3.43 19.33 -27.39
N SER A 390 4.11 19.86 -26.38
CA SER A 390 3.51 20.24 -25.10
C SER A 390 3.50 21.76 -24.95
N GLU A 391 2.38 22.32 -24.49
CA GLU A 391 2.20 23.74 -24.20
C GLU A 391 1.51 23.94 -22.85
N GLU A 392 1.83 25.02 -22.16
CA GLU A 392 1.19 25.40 -20.89
C GLU A 392 0.36 26.67 -21.06
N GLN A 393 -0.82 26.69 -20.44
CA GLN A 393 -1.72 27.83 -20.42
C GLN A 393 -2.16 28.10 -18.98
N PRO A 394 -2.14 29.35 -18.49
CA PRO A 394 -2.63 29.65 -17.14
C PRO A 394 -4.13 29.38 -17.05
N ILE A 395 -4.59 28.86 -15.91
CA ILE A 395 -6.02 28.76 -15.59
C ILE A 395 -6.34 29.59 -14.35
N GLU A 396 -7.57 30.08 -14.27
CA GLU A 396 -8.01 31.00 -13.22
C GLU A 396 -8.30 30.25 -11.92
N ASN A 397 -7.72 30.72 -10.82
CA ASN A 397 -8.06 30.27 -9.48
C ASN A 397 -9.14 31.18 -8.88
N THR A 398 -10.32 30.64 -8.62
CA THR A 398 -11.46 31.39 -8.07
C THR A 398 -11.47 31.44 -6.53
N GLY A 399 -10.49 30.81 -5.87
CA GLY A 399 -10.42 30.63 -4.42
C GLY A 399 -11.17 29.40 -3.91
N THR A 400 -11.90 28.69 -4.78
CA THR A 400 -12.60 27.43 -4.43
C THR A 400 -12.51 26.36 -5.54
N GLU A 401 -12.19 26.79 -6.77
CA GLU A 401 -12.02 25.93 -7.93
C GLU A 401 -11.07 26.59 -8.94
N PHE A 402 -10.45 25.77 -9.79
CA PHE A 402 -9.63 26.21 -10.90
C PHE A 402 -10.41 26.08 -12.21
N THR A 403 -10.54 27.17 -12.96
CA THR A 403 -11.36 27.23 -14.18
C THR A 403 -10.56 27.71 -15.37
N GLY A 404 -10.79 27.10 -16.53
CA GLY A 404 -10.11 27.48 -17.76
C GLY A 404 -10.87 27.01 -19.00
N THR A 405 -10.51 27.56 -20.15
CA THR A 405 -11.06 27.15 -21.43
C THR A 405 -9.94 26.83 -22.40
N PHE A 406 -9.94 25.61 -22.92
CA PHE A 406 -9.06 25.20 -24.01
C PHE A 406 -9.77 25.38 -25.36
N GLU A 407 -9.18 26.16 -26.26
CA GLU A 407 -9.65 26.28 -27.64
C GLU A 407 -8.85 25.35 -28.54
N VAL A 408 -9.53 24.44 -29.23
CA VAL A 408 -8.90 23.39 -30.05
C VAL A 408 -8.19 24.03 -31.26
N PRO A 409 -6.84 23.99 -31.33
CA PRO A 409 -6.10 24.73 -32.36
C PRO A 409 -6.15 24.01 -33.72
N ASP A 410 -6.14 22.68 -33.73
CA ASP A 410 -6.19 21.84 -34.93
C ASP A 410 -6.97 20.54 -34.69
N ASN A 411 -7.27 19.83 -35.77
CA ASN A 411 -8.06 18.58 -35.72
C ASN A 411 -7.21 17.38 -35.30
N HIS A 412 -6.58 17.46 -34.13
CA HIS A 412 -5.68 16.43 -33.59
C HIS A 412 -6.27 15.74 -32.37
N LYS A 413 -5.53 14.79 -31.80
CA LYS A 413 -5.78 14.28 -30.46
C LYS A 413 -4.98 15.07 -29.45
N TYR A 414 -5.63 15.46 -28.35
CA TYR A 414 -4.99 16.17 -27.27
C TYR A 414 -5.20 15.43 -25.96
N GLU A 415 -4.19 15.50 -25.10
CA GLU A 415 -4.27 15.15 -23.69
C GLU A 415 -4.12 16.43 -22.87
N LEU A 416 -5.08 16.66 -21.97
CA LEU A 416 -5.17 17.85 -21.13
C LEU A 416 -4.98 17.43 -19.66
N VAL A 417 -4.06 18.09 -18.97
CA VAL A 417 -3.81 17.88 -17.53
C VAL A 417 -3.83 19.24 -16.83
N ILE A 418 -4.63 19.38 -15.79
CA ILE A 418 -4.57 20.56 -14.93
C ILE A 418 -3.55 20.29 -13.84
N ARG A 419 -2.62 21.24 -13.64
CA ARG A 419 -1.67 21.26 -12.53
C ARG A 419 -2.01 22.43 -11.62
N ALA A 420 -2.17 22.18 -10.33
CA ALA A 420 -2.29 23.21 -9.29
C ALA A 420 -1.11 23.09 -8.32
N GLU A 421 -0.45 24.19 -8.02
CA GLU A 421 0.82 24.22 -7.29
C GLU A 421 0.91 25.38 -6.30
N GLU A 422 1.47 25.10 -5.13
CA GLU A 422 1.93 26.06 -4.14
C GLU A 422 3.37 25.75 -3.71
N ASP A 423 3.90 26.50 -2.74
CA ASP A 423 5.28 26.37 -2.29
C ASP A 423 5.63 24.97 -1.75
N SER A 424 4.65 24.24 -1.20
CA SER A 424 4.89 22.99 -0.48
C SER A 424 4.49 21.71 -1.23
N PHE A 425 3.63 21.80 -2.26
CA PHE A 425 3.26 20.68 -3.12
C PHE A 425 2.66 21.12 -4.45
N TYR A 426 2.51 20.15 -5.36
CA TYR A 426 1.65 20.31 -6.54
C TYR A 426 0.75 19.08 -6.72
N ARG A 427 -0.39 19.27 -7.39
CA ARG A 427 -1.29 18.19 -7.80
C ARG A 427 -1.61 18.31 -9.27
N GLU A 428 -1.65 17.17 -9.93
CA GLU A 428 -2.07 17.04 -11.31
C GLU A 428 -3.37 16.27 -11.36
N SER A 429 -4.24 16.66 -12.28
CA SER A 429 -5.47 15.92 -12.55
C SER A 429 -5.20 14.65 -13.34
N ALA A 430 -6.15 13.72 -13.31
CA ALA A 430 -6.17 12.64 -14.31
C ALA A 430 -6.18 13.22 -15.74
N PRO A 431 -5.47 12.59 -16.70
CA PRO A 431 -5.40 13.09 -18.06
C PRO A 431 -6.76 13.01 -18.76
N ILE A 432 -7.13 14.10 -19.42
CA ILE A 432 -8.36 14.22 -20.20
C ILE A 432 -8.00 14.13 -21.68
N THR A 433 -8.34 13.01 -22.32
CA THR A 433 -8.16 12.86 -23.77
C THR A 433 -9.36 13.38 -24.54
N ILE A 434 -9.10 14.26 -25.50
CA ILE A 434 -10.08 14.74 -26.49
C ILE A 434 -9.63 14.39 -27.91
N ASN A 435 -10.60 14.15 -28.81
CA ASN A 435 -10.34 13.84 -30.21
C ASN A 435 -11.00 14.89 -31.10
N ALA A 436 -10.18 15.65 -31.83
CA ALA A 436 -10.64 16.63 -32.80
C ALA A 436 -10.48 16.18 -34.27
N GLY A 437 -9.99 14.96 -34.52
CA GLY A 437 -9.72 14.42 -35.85
C GLY A 437 -10.91 13.72 -36.53
N GLY A 438 -12.06 13.63 -35.86
CA GLY A 438 -13.26 12.96 -36.39
C GLY A 438 -14.22 13.93 -37.08
N ALA A 439 -14.61 13.63 -38.32
CA ALA A 439 -15.67 14.35 -39.00
C ALA A 439 -16.92 14.43 -38.12
N ALA A 440 -17.46 15.65 -37.95
CA ALA A 440 -18.78 15.86 -37.39
C ALA A 440 -19.77 14.93 -38.11
N GLY A 441 -20.29 13.93 -37.39
CA GLY A 441 -21.49 13.26 -37.82
C GLY A 441 -22.55 14.34 -37.94
N SER A 442 -22.99 14.61 -39.17
CA SER A 442 -24.09 15.51 -39.50
C SER A 442 -25.33 15.10 -38.71
N GLY A 443 -25.53 15.73 -37.55
CA GLY A 443 -26.82 15.78 -36.87
C GLY A 443 -27.75 16.66 -37.69
N THR A 444 -28.30 16.08 -38.76
CA THR A 444 -29.35 16.71 -39.56
C THR A 444 -30.51 16.98 -38.61
N GLN A 445 -30.87 18.26 -38.51
CA GLN A 445 -32.11 18.73 -37.90
C GLN A 445 -33.29 17.98 -38.55
N PRO A 446 -34.12 17.20 -37.81
CA PRO A 446 -35.36 16.73 -38.36
C PRO A 446 -36.39 17.86 -38.25
N THR A 447 -36.67 18.50 -39.37
CA THR A 447 -37.93 19.20 -39.58
C THR A 447 -39.09 18.25 -39.32
N THR A 448 -40.08 18.77 -38.60
CA THR A 448 -41.38 18.18 -38.27
C THR A 448 -42.00 17.33 -39.38
N SER A 449 -42.39 16.11 -39.03
CA SER A 449 -43.50 15.39 -39.64
C SER A 449 -44.20 14.59 -38.55
N ALA A 450 -45.52 14.73 -38.52
CA ALA A 450 -46.39 14.30 -37.45
C ALA A 450 -46.51 12.78 -37.34
N GLY A 451 -46.57 12.31 -36.09
CA GLY A 451 -47.34 11.13 -35.65
C GLY A 451 -46.66 9.78 -35.79
N GLU A 452 -46.07 9.27 -34.70
CA GLU A 452 -46.17 7.85 -34.35
C GLU A 452 -45.94 7.62 -32.85
N GLN A 453 -46.72 6.69 -32.30
CA GLN A 453 -47.01 6.47 -30.89
C GLN A 453 -45.81 6.04 -30.04
N ASP A 454 -45.79 6.50 -28.78
CA ASP A 454 -44.97 5.98 -27.68
C ASP A 454 -44.97 4.44 -27.66
N LYS A 455 -43.83 3.83 -27.99
CA LYS A 455 -43.58 2.43 -27.64
C LYS A 455 -43.10 2.39 -26.18
N PRO A 456 -43.74 1.59 -25.30
CA PRO A 456 -43.34 1.52 -23.90
C PRO A 456 -41.92 0.95 -23.78
N PHE A 457 -41.18 1.52 -22.83
CA PHE A 457 -39.82 1.14 -22.43
C PHE A 457 -39.62 -0.39 -22.37
N PRO A 458 -38.50 -0.95 -22.87
CA PRO A 458 -38.32 -2.39 -22.99
C PRO A 458 -37.95 -2.99 -21.62
N TRP A 459 -38.95 -3.18 -20.76
CA TRP A 459 -38.78 -3.73 -19.41
C TRP A 459 -38.17 -5.14 -19.41
N LEU A 460 -38.45 -5.95 -20.43
CA LEU A 460 -38.02 -7.35 -20.49
C LEU A 460 -36.48 -7.54 -20.49
N PRO A 461 -35.69 -6.88 -21.36
CA PRO A 461 -34.23 -6.97 -21.31
C PRO A 461 -33.63 -6.33 -20.05
N VAL A 462 -34.23 -5.27 -19.51
CA VAL A 462 -33.77 -4.64 -18.26
C VAL A 462 -33.98 -5.57 -17.06
N ILE A 463 -35.14 -6.21 -16.98
CA ILE A 463 -35.43 -7.21 -15.93
C ILE A 463 -34.48 -8.40 -16.04
N LEU A 464 -34.21 -8.89 -17.26
CA LEU A 464 -33.25 -9.98 -17.48
C LEU A 464 -31.82 -9.59 -17.08
N GLY A 465 -31.39 -8.35 -17.37
CA GLY A 465 -30.09 -7.83 -16.96
C GLY A 465 -29.94 -7.71 -15.44
N VAL A 466 -30.99 -7.23 -14.75
CA VAL A 466 -31.03 -7.15 -13.28
C VAL A 466 -31.00 -8.54 -12.66
N ILE A 467 -31.74 -9.50 -13.19
CA ILE A 467 -31.71 -10.89 -12.71
C ILE A 467 -30.30 -11.50 -12.87
N ALA A 468 -29.64 -11.27 -14.01
CA ALA A 468 -28.27 -11.74 -14.22
C ALA A 468 -27.28 -11.14 -13.22
N LEU A 469 -27.37 -9.83 -12.93
CA LEU A 469 -26.55 -9.15 -11.93
C LEU A 469 -26.78 -9.69 -10.52
N VAL A 470 -28.04 -9.96 -10.15
CA VAL A 470 -28.39 -10.56 -8.85
C VAL A 470 -27.79 -11.97 -8.73
N VAL A 471 -27.85 -12.79 -9.78
CA VAL A 471 -27.26 -14.14 -9.78
C VAL A 471 -25.74 -14.06 -9.62
N VAL A 472 -25.07 -13.12 -10.29
CA VAL A 472 -23.62 -12.91 -10.15
C VAL A 472 -23.25 -12.40 -8.76
N ALA A 473 -24.01 -11.46 -8.20
CA ALA A 473 -23.78 -10.93 -6.86
C ALA A 473 -23.97 -11.99 -5.77
N VAL A 474 -25.03 -12.82 -5.90
CA VAL A 474 -25.26 -13.96 -5.01
C VAL A 474 -24.15 -14.99 -5.14
N GLY A 475 -23.70 -15.27 -6.37
CA GLY A 475 -22.55 -16.14 -6.63
C GLY A 475 -21.26 -15.63 -5.98
N GLY A 476 -20.95 -14.34 -6.14
CA GLY A 476 -19.78 -13.68 -5.55
C GLY A 476 -19.83 -13.64 -4.02
N TRP A 477 -21.01 -13.39 -3.43
CA TRP A 477 -21.20 -13.45 -1.98
C TRP A 477 -20.96 -14.86 -1.43
N PHE A 478 -21.43 -15.89 -2.13
CA PHE A 478 -21.18 -17.29 -1.75
C PHE A 478 -19.70 -17.66 -1.89
N LEU A 479 -19.02 -17.17 -2.93
CA LEU A 479 -17.59 -17.38 -3.18
C LEU A 479 -16.72 -16.72 -2.09
N MET A 480 -17.05 -15.50 -1.70
CA MET A 480 -16.34 -14.75 -0.66
C MET A 480 -16.54 -15.38 0.73
N GLY A 481 -17.75 -15.87 1.02
CA GLY A 481 -18.03 -16.66 2.22
C GLY A 481 -17.26 -17.99 2.25
N TRP A 482 -17.06 -18.62 1.10
CA TRP A 482 -16.26 -19.84 0.97
C TRP A 482 -14.75 -19.59 1.15
N LEU A 483 -14.21 -18.50 0.58
CA LEU A 483 -12.82 -18.08 0.73
C LEU A 483 -12.47 -17.71 2.18
N LYS A 484 -13.34 -16.97 2.87
CA LYS A 484 -13.16 -16.63 4.30
C LYS A 484 -13.11 -17.86 5.21
N ARG A 485 -13.85 -18.92 4.87
CA ARG A 485 -13.83 -20.19 5.63
C ARG A 485 -12.56 -21.00 5.38
N LYS A 486 -11.95 -20.91 4.19
CA LYS A 486 -10.73 -21.65 3.83
C LYS A 486 -9.46 -21.11 4.51
N ASN A 487 -9.39 -19.81 4.81
CA ASN A 487 -8.19 -19.18 5.37
C ASN A 487 -8.26 -18.89 6.89
N ARG A 488 -9.29 -19.38 7.59
CA ARG A 488 -9.44 -19.17 9.03
C ARG A 488 -8.36 -19.93 9.80
N GLY A 489 -7.68 -19.27 10.74
CA GLY A 489 -6.64 -19.89 11.59
C GLY A 489 -7.20 -20.63 12.80
N PHE A 490 -6.35 -21.45 13.42
CA PHE A 490 -6.63 -22.12 14.69
C PHE A 490 -5.98 -21.37 15.86
N VAL A 491 -6.60 -21.48 17.04
CA VAL A 491 -6.14 -20.86 18.29
C VAL A 491 -5.86 -21.96 19.32
N GLY A 492 -4.88 -21.75 20.18
CA GLY A 492 -4.51 -22.68 21.25
C GLY A 492 -3.49 -23.76 20.85
N GLN A 493 -3.42 -24.80 21.66
CA GLN A 493 -2.53 -25.95 21.53
C GLN A 493 -3.25 -27.25 21.91
N MET A 494 -2.69 -28.38 21.47
CA MET A 494 -3.14 -29.71 21.88
C MET A 494 -2.05 -30.40 22.68
N VAL A 495 -2.43 -31.01 23.79
CA VAL A 495 -1.58 -31.96 24.51
C VAL A 495 -1.91 -33.34 23.97
N VAL A 496 -0.90 -34.06 23.49
CA VAL A 496 -1.05 -35.37 22.86
C VAL A 496 -0.25 -36.41 23.65
N GLU A 497 -0.91 -37.51 24.00
CA GLU A 497 -0.29 -38.72 24.56
C GLU A 497 -0.71 -39.93 23.73
N ILE A 498 0.18 -40.90 23.60
CA ILE A 498 -0.08 -42.17 22.91
C ILE A 498 0.00 -43.28 23.95
N ARG A 499 -1.08 -44.04 24.10
CA ARG A 499 -1.12 -45.23 24.95
C ARG A 499 -1.01 -46.48 24.09
N ASP A 500 -0.13 -47.39 24.45
CA ASP A 500 -0.07 -48.73 23.88
C ASP A 500 -1.13 -49.62 24.55
N GLU A 501 -2.01 -50.28 23.77
CA GLU A 501 -3.07 -51.11 24.32
C GLU A 501 -2.56 -52.48 24.78
N ASN A 502 -1.41 -52.93 24.30
CA ASN A 502 -0.82 -54.21 24.70
C ASN A 502 -0.05 -54.10 26.03
N THR A 503 0.70 -53.01 26.23
CA THR A 503 1.49 -52.81 27.46
C THR A 503 0.82 -51.89 28.49
N GLY A 504 -0.11 -51.04 28.06
CA GLY A 504 -0.72 -50.00 28.89
C GLY A 504 0.17 -48.77 29.10
N ASP A 505 1.39 -48.76 28.54
CA ASP A 505 2.34 -47.66 28.67
C ASP A 505 1.85 -46.42 27.94
N LYS A 506 2.11 -45.25 28.53
CA LYS A 506 1.79 -43.95 27.93
C LYS A 506 3.06 -43.20 27.57
N SER A 507 3.07 -42.59 26.40
CA SER A 507 4.12 -41.64 26.01
C SER A 507 4.10 -40.41 26.91
N TYR A 508 5.22 -39.69 26.97
CA TYR A 508 5.24 -38.36 27.56
C TYR A 508 4.28 -37.40 26.81
N PRO A 509 3.63 -36.45 27.52
CA PRO A 509 2.76 -35.46 26.90
C PRO A 509 3.52 -34.58 25.92
N GLN A 510 3.00 -34.46 24.69
CA GLN A 510 3.55 -33.58 23.66
C GLN A 510 2.64 -32.36 23.43
N TYR A 511 3.21 -31.16 23.56
CA TYR A 511 2.49 -29.91 23.30
C TYR A 511 2.64 -29.51 21.83
N LYS A 512 1.51 -29.39 21.13
CA LYS A 512 1.44 -29.06 19.71
C LYS A 512 0.65 -27.77 19.51
N LYS A 513 1.34 -26.68 19.15
CA LYS A 513 0.71 -25.39 18.85
C LYS A 513 -0.11 -25.49 17.56
N LEU A 514 -1.31 -24.91 17.56
CA LEU A 514 -2.20 -24.96 16.40
C LEU A 514 -2.06 -23.76 15.45
N ALA A 515 -1.35 -22.70 15.85
CA ALA A 515 -1.25 -21.44 15.12
C ALA A 515 -0.65 -21.56 13.70
N SER A 516 0.11 -22.61 13.42
CA SER A 516 0.67 -22.91 12.10
C SER A 516 -0.32 -23.53 11.13
N PHE A 517 -1.48 -24.02 11.60
CA PHE A 517 -2.51 -24.60 10.74
C PHE A 517 -3.54 -23.55 10.30
N ARG A 518 -4.05 -23.68 9.07
CA ARG A 518 -5.07 -22.82 8.47
C ARG A 518 -6.14 -23.66 7.76
N GLY A 519 -7.40 -23.27 7.90
CA GLY A 519 -8.54 -23.90 7.23
C GLY A 519 -8.93 -25.26 7.81
N ARG A 520 -8.11 -26.29 7.57
CA ARG A 520 -8.28 -27.63 8.13
C ARG A 520 -6.95 -28.35 8.26
N PHE A 521 -6.83 -29.26 9.23
CA PHE A 521 -5.69 -30.17 9.32
C PHE A 521 -6.12 -31.56 9.74
N HIS A 522 -5.35 -32.57 9.36
CA HIS A 522 -5.55 -33.96 9.76
C HIS A 522 -4.79 -34.24 11.05
N LEU A 523 -5.34 -35.06 11.96
CA LEU A 523 -4.63 -35.45 13.18
C LEU A 523 -3.24 -36.04 12.88
N HIS A 524 -3.12 -36.79 11.78
CA HIS A 524 -1.85 -37.33 11.31
C HIS A 524 -0.75 -36.27 11.10
N GLN A 525 -1.12 -35.07 10.63
CA GLN A 525 -0.18 -33.95 10.47
C GLN A 525 0.32 -33.43 11.83
N LEU A 526 -0.54 -33.45 12.86
CA LEU A 526 -0.18 -33.10 14.24
C LEU A 526 0.78 -34.13 14.85
N LEU A 527 0.65 -35.37 14.42
CA LEU A 527 1.47 -36.53 14.81
C LEU A 527 2.69 -36.73 13.90
N GLN A 528 3.11 -35.68 13.17
CA GLN A 528 4.33 -35.68 12.35
C GLN A 528 4.36 -36.74 11.23
N LEU A 529 3.18 -37.18 10.76
CA LEU A 529 3.03 -38.11 9.65
C LEU A 529 3.68 -39.49 9.89
N ASP A 530 3.69 -39.96 11.15
CA ASP A 530 4.22 -41.28 11.51
C ASP A 530 3.46 -42.40 10.78
N PRO A 531 4.12 -43.21 9.91
CA PRO A 531 3.47 -44.27 9.14
C PRO A 531 2.65 -45.27 9.97
N GLU A 532 3.03 -45.52 11.23
CA GLU A 532 2.31 -46.43 12.14
C GLU A 532 0.93 -45.85 12.53
N LEU A 533 0.79 -44.52 12.52
CA LEU A 533 -0.40 -43.80 12.93
C LEU A 533 -1.25 -43.34 11.74
N LYS A 534 -1.09 -43.96 10.56
CA LYS A 534 -1.80 -43.57 9.33
C LYS A 534 -3.33 -43.54 9.47
N GLU A 535 -3.90 -44.38 10.34
CA GLU A 535 -5.33 -44.35 10.64
C GLU A 535 -5.85 -42.98 11.12
N THR A 536 -4.96 -42.16 11.70
CA THR A 536 -5.31 -40.81 12.20
C THR A 536 -5.61 -39.81 11.08
N GLU A 537 -5.32 -40.11 9.81
CA GLU A 537 -5.70 -39.26 8.66
C GLU A 537 -7.21 -39.08 8.54
N LYS A 538 -7.99 -40.02 9.08
CA LYS A 538 -9.47 -39.99 9.05
C LYS A 538 -10.06 -38.86 9.89
N TYR A 539 -9.29 -38.32 10.84
CA TYR A 539 -9.73 -37.30 11.79
C TYR A 539 -9.27 -35.91 11.34
N VAL A 540 -10.24 -35.05 11.04
CA VAL A 540 -10.02 -33.72 10.47
C VAL A 540 -10.49 -32.65 11.44
N PHE A 541 -9.60 -31.71 11.75
CA PHE A 541 -9.91 -30.53 12.54
C PHE A 541 -10.22 -29.33 11.66
N THR A 542 -11.21 -28.53 12.05
CA THR A 542 -11.57 -27.25 11.41
C THR A 542 -11.82 -26.19 12.49
N PRO A 543 -11.50 -24.91 12.26
CA PRO A 543 -11.76 -23.84 13.22
C PRO A 543 -13.27 -23.55 13.30
N SER A 544 -13.77 -23.28 14.51
CA SER A 544 -15.15 -22.85 14.77
C SER A 544 -15.18 -21.37 15.18
N ASN A 545 -16.34 -20.89 15.61
CA ASN A 545 -16.46 -19.54 16.17
C ASN A 545 -15.89 -19.45 17.59
N GLY A 546 -15.14 -18.38 17.86
CA GLY A 546 -14.42 -18.20 19.12
C GLY A 546 -13.23 -19.16 19.25
N ASP A 547 -12.88 -19.47 20.50
CA ASP A 547 -11.76 -20.36 20.89
C ASP A 547 -12.13 -21.84 20.81
N ARG A 548 -12.82 -22.23 19.73
CA ARG A 548 -13.37 -23.58 19.57
C ARG A 548 -12.93 -24.20 18.27
N ILE A 549 -12.80 -25.52 18.27
CA ILE A 549 -12.44 -26.31 17.10
C ILE A 549 -13.43 -27.45 16.92
N ILE A 550 -13.59 -27.92 15.69
CA ILE A 550 -14.47 -29.05 15.36
C ILE A 550 -13.60 -30.19 14.84
N ILE A 551 -13.76 -31.38 15.42
CA ILE A 551 -13.20 -32.62 14.89
C ILE A 551 -14.28 -33.38 14.11
N ARG A 552 -13.94 -33.86 12.91
CA ARG A 552 -14.78 -34.74 12.09
C ARG A 552 -14.08 -36.06 11.84
N ASN A 553 -14.85 -37.14 11.84
CA ASN A 553 -14.39 -38.43 11.34
C ASN A 553 -14.93 -38.68 9.95
N THR A 554 -14.04 -38.80 8.97
CA THR A 554 -14.39 -38.91 7.55
C THR A 554 -14.53 -40.35 7.05
N ALA A 555 -14.20 -41.36 7.87
CA ALA A 555 -14.15 -42.76 7.44
C ALA A 555 -14.48 -43.78 8.55
N GLY A 556 -15.40 -43.45 9.46
CA GLY A 556 -16.04 -44.42 10.37
C GLY A 556 -15.19 -44.93 11.54
N GLY A 557 -14.11 -44.25 11.92
CA GLY A 557 -13.34 -44.58 13.13
C GLY A 557 -14.04 -44.19 14.44
N THR A 558 -13.59 -44.75 15.56
CA THR A 558 -14.16 -44.45 16.88
C THR A 558 -13.57 -43.14 17.44
N LEU A 559 -14.40 -42.31 18.05
CA LEU A 559 -13.99 -41.13 18.81
C LEU A 559 -14.73 -41.13 20.14
N GLU A 560 -14.00 -40.99 21.24
CA GLU A 560 -14.58 -40.74 22.55
C GLU A 560 -14.26 -39.32 23.00
N LYS A 561 -15.26 -38.63 23.56
CA LYS A 561 -15.09 -37.34 24.21
C LYS A 561 -15.43 -37.49 25.68
N SER A 562 -14.49 -37.15 26.55
CA SER A 562 -14.64 -37.27 28.01
C SER A 562 -15.14 -38.66 28.46
N GLY A 563 -14.64 -39.72 27.81
CA GLY A 563 -14.96 -41.12 28.13
C GLY A 563 -16.30 -41.63 27.59
N ARG A 564 -16.95 -40.92 26.67
CA ARG A 564 -18.16 -41.39 25.98
C ARG A 564 -17.94 -41.41 24.47
N ALA A 565 -18.35 -42.49 23.81
CA ALA A 565 -18.35 -42.58 22.36
C ALA A 565 -19.26 -41.47 21.76
N VAL A 566 -18.74 -40.77 20.74
CA VAL A 566 -19.46 -39.69 20.06
C VAL A 566 -19.42 -39.93 18.55
N ASP A 567 -20.57 -39.77 17.90
CA ASP A 567 -20.62 -39.72 16.45
C ASP A 567 -20.01 -38.41 15.94
N ALA A 568 -18.86 -38.53 15.29
CA ALA A 568 -18.12 -37.40 14.72
C ALA A 568 -18.34 -37.21 13.22
N SER A 569 -19.30 -37.90 12.61
CA SER A 569 -19.62 -37.77 11.18
C SER A 569 -20.10 -36.36 10.83
N SER A 570 -20.97 -35.76 11.65
CA SER A 570 -21.42 -34.36 11.52
C SER A 570 -20.45 -33.34 12.10
N GLY A 571 -19.47 -33.81 12.89
CA GLY A 571 -18.49 -33.01 13.61
C GLY A 571 -18.84 -32.76 15.06
N VAL A 572 -17.82 -32.84 15.92
CA VAL A 572 -17.90 -32.62 17.37
C VAL A 572 -17.12 -31.36 17.71
N GLU A 573 -17.76 -30.40 18.37
CA GLU A 573 -17.10 -29.19 18.84
C GLU A 573 -16.31 -29.45 20.14
N LEU A 574 -15.10 -28.89 20.21
CA LEU A 574 -14.19 -28.94 21.35
C LEU A 574 -13.97 -27.53 21.89
N LYS A 575 -14.00 -27.43 23.21
CA LYS A 575 -13.72 -26.23 24.00
C LYS A 575 -12.46 -26.46 24.83
N ASN A 576 -11.93 -25.38 25.41
CA ASN A 576 -10.78 -25.45 26.32
C ASN A 576 -11.03 -26.49 27.43
N GLY A 577 -10.06 -27.40 27.62
CA GLY A 577 -10.12 -28.52 28.59
C GLY A 577 -10.85 -29.77 28.10
N ASP A 578 -11.43 -29.78 26.90
CA ASP A 578 -12.06 -30.99 26.35
C ASP A 578 -11.00 -32.06 26.02
N ARG A 579 -11.30 -33.30 26.42
CA ARG A 579 -10.44 -34.47 26.22
C ARG A 579 -11.04 -35.44 25.23
N LEU A 580 -10.18 -35.96 24.34
CA LEU A 580 -10.51 -36.96 23.35
C LEU A 580 -9.69 -38.23 23.58
N SER A 581 -10.30 -39.37 23.25
CA SER A 581 -9.65 -40.66 23.16
C SER A 581 -10.00 -41.28 21.80
N ILE A 582 -8.97 -41.62 21.04
CA ILE A 582 -9.07 -42.13 19.67
C ILE A 582 -8.34 -43.48 19.60
N PRO A 583 -9.06 -44.60 19.77
CA PRO A 583 -8.46 -45.92 19.63
C PRO A 583 -8.19 -46.22 18.15
N LEU A 584 -6.97 -46.66 17.85
CA LEU A 584 -6.50 -47.06 16.53
C LEU A 584 -6.48 -48.59 16.47
N GLN A 585 -7.28 -49.16 15.57
CA GLN A 585 -7.44 -50.61 15.45
C GLN A 585 -6.25 -51.26 14.76
N GLN A 586 -5.54 -50.52 13.91
CA GLN A 586 -4.43 -51.07 13.12
C GLN A 586 -3.08 -51.03 13.84
N ALA A 587 -2.96 -50.17 14.85
CA ALA A 587 -1.71 -49.90 15.55
C ALA A 587 -1.72 -50.36 17.02
N ASP A 588 -2.83 -50.95 17.50
CA ASP A 588 -3.05 -51.31 18.91
C ASP A 588 -2.69 -50.16 19.88
N LYS A 589 -3.04 -48.94 19.51
CA LYS A 589 -2.72 -47.71 20.26
C LYS A 589 -3.93 -46.82 20.40
N THR A 590 -4.00 -46.06 21.49
CA THR A 590 -5.00 -45.00 21.69
C THR A 590 -4.32 -43.64 21.75
N ILE A 591 -4.79 -42.72 20.91
CA ILE A 591 -4.36 -41.31 20.94
C ILE A 591 -5.24 -40.55 21.92
N LEU A 592 -4.63 -39.97 22.94
CA LEU A 592 -5.28 -39.11 23.93
C LEU A 592 -4.94 -37.66 23.61
N ILE A 593 -5.97 -36.80 23.51
CA ILE A 593 -5.79 -35.38 23.17
C ILE A 593 -6.53 -34.52 24.19
N GLU A 594 -5.86 -33.48 24.69
CA GLU A 594 -6.50 -32.41 25.46
C GLU A 594 -6.33 -31.08 24.71
N TYR A 595 -7.44 -30.39 24.46
CA TYR A 595 -7.41 -29.08 23.80
C TYR A 595 -7.26 -27.97 24.83
N LEU A 596 -6.22 -27.14 24.68
CA LEU A 596 -5.94 -26.02 25.57
C LEU A 596 -5.90 -24.72 24.79
N VAL A 597 -6.63 -23.70 25.26
CA VAL A 597 -6.57 -22.34 24.70
C VAL A 597 -6.01 -21.37 25.72
#